data_AF-A0A1Q8EM24-F1
#
_entry.id   AF-A0A1Q8EM24-F1
#
_cell.length_a   1.000
_cell.length_b   1.000
_cell.length_c   1.000
_cell.angle_alpha   90.00
_cell.angle_beta   90.00
_cell.angle_gamma   90.00
#
_symmetry.space_group_name_H-M   'P 1'
#
loop_
_entity.id
_entity.type
_entity.pdbx_description
1 polymer ?
#
loop_
_entity_poly.entity_id
_entity_poly.type
_entity_poly.pdbx_seq_one_letter_code
_entity_poly.pdbx_strand_id
1 'polypeptide(L)'
;RSRLLRWLAEQQIQPRIIGEFDDSALMQAFGQSGSGIFIGPSVIADEVRRQYGVQLIGQTDAVSESFYAISVERKVKHPGIVAITEGARRELFTAMGA
;
A
#
# COMPACT_ATOMS: atom_id res chain seq x y z
N ARG A 1 8.13 2.16 -7.17
CA ARG A 1 9.55 2.54 -6.86
C ARG A 1 9.95 3.95 -7.32
N SER A 2 9.95 4.27 -8.62
CA SER A 2 10.51 5.54 -9.12
C SER A 2 9.84 6.81 -8.57
N ARG A 3 8.51 6.80 -8.37
CA ARG A 3 7.77 7.91 -7.75
C ARG A 3 8.18 8.18 -6.30
N LEU A 4 8.32 7.13 -5.49
CA LEU A 4 8.75 7.25 -4.09
C LEU A 4 10.15 7.85 -3.98
N LEU A 5 11.13 7.31 -4.72
CA LEU A 5 12.51 7.79 -4.63
C LEU A 5 12.64 9.24 -5.08
N ARG A 6 11.86 9.65 -6.10
CA ARG A 6 11.78 11.05 -6.52
C ARG A 6 11.23 11.92 -5.40
N TRP A 7 10.11 11.53 -4.81
CA TRP A 7 9.51 12.28 -3.70
C TRP A 7 10.46 12.39 -2.50
N LEU A 8 11.16 11.31 -2.13
CA LEU A 8 12.18 11.36 -1.07
C LEU A 8 13.30 12.36 -1.40
N ALA A 9 13.77 12.38 -2.65
CA ALA A 9 14.77 13.34 -3.09
C ALA A 9 14.26 14.79 -3.04
N GLU A 10 13.00 15.05 -3.41
CA GLU A 10 12.35 16.36 -3.27
C GLU A 10 12.26 16.81 -1.81
N GLN A 11 12.11 15.87 -0.87
CA GLN A 11 12.17 16.13 0.58
C GLN A 11 13.60 16.19 1.13
N GLN A 12 14.63 16.12 0.29
CA GLN A 12 16.04 16.05 0.68
C GLN A 12 16.38 14.85 1.58
N ILE A 13 15.59 13.77 1.48
CA ILE A 13 15.81 12.52 2.21
C ILE A 13 16.57 11.54 1.31
N GLN A 14 17.75 11.12 1.76
CA GLN A 14 18.55 10.11 1.08
C GLN A 14 18.49 8.79 1.85
N PRO A 15 17.60 7.85 1.48
CA PRO A 15 17.52 6.56 2.15
C PRO A 15 18.76 5.72 1.85
N ARG A 16 19.30 5.05 2.87
CA ARG A 16 20.30 3.99 2.68
C ARG A 16 19.57 2.70 2.30
N ILE A 17 19.68 2.28 1.05
CA ILE A 17 19.08 1.03 0.57
C ILE A 17 19.91 -0.15 1.10
N ILE A 18 19.30 -0.96 1.97
CA ILE A 18 19.91 -2.16 2.55
C ILE A 18 19.40 -3.46 1.92
N GLY A 19 18.36 -3.38 1.09
CA GLY A 19 17.76 -4.49 0.37
C GLY A 19 16.77 -4.02 -0.68
N GLU A 20 16.68 -4.75 -1.78
CA GLU A 20 15.68 -4.57 -2.83
C GLU A 20 14.93 -5.89 -3.01
N PHE A 21 13.60 -5.81 -3.05
CA PHE A 21 12.73 -6.98 -3.10
C PHE A 21 11.72 -6.78 -4.23
N ASP A 22 11.42 -7.85 -4.96
CA ASP A 22 10.40 -7.85 -6.02
C ASP A 22 8.98 -8.03 -5.47
N ASP A 23 8.86 -8.49 -4.22
CA ASP A 23 7.61 -8.83 -3.53
C ASP A 23 7.54 -8.11 -2.16
N SER A 24 6.33 -7.67 -1.78
CA SER A 24 6.10 -6.97 -0.52
C SER A 24 6.10 -7.89 0.70
N ALA A 25 5.72 -9.16 0.57
CA ALA A 25 5.66 -10.11 1.68
C ALA A 25 7.07 -10.40 2.23
N LEU A 26 8.05 -10.64 1.36
CA LEU A 26 9.43 -10.82 1.75
C LEU A 26 9.98 -9.55 2.41
N MET A 27 9.74 -8.37 1.80
CA MET A 27 10.13 -7.08 2.39
C MET A 27 9.55 -6.87 3.79
N GLN A 28 8.27 -7.20 4.01
CA GLN A 28 7.60 -7.09 5.30
C GLN A 28 8.16 -8.06 6.34
N ALA A 29 8.49 -9.30 5.95
CA ALA A 29 9.14 -10.28 6.84
C ALA A 29 10.53 -9.80 7.28
N PHE A 30 11.30 -9.18 6.39
CA PHE A 30 12.56 -8.52 6.75
C PHE A 30 12.32 -7.33 7.71
N GLY A 31 11.31 -6.52 7.46
CA GLY A 31 10.91 -5.43 8.36
C GLY A 31 10.53 -5.94 9.76
N GLN A 32 9.79 -7.04 9.84
CA GLN A 32 9.41 -7.70 11.10
C GLN A 32 10.63 -8.17 11.89
N SER A 33 11.70 -8.60 11.22
CA SER A 33 12.96 -8.98 11.89
C SER A 33 13.73 -7.80 12.51
N GLY A 34 13.23 -6.56 12.36
CA GLY A 34 13.90 -5.33 12.81
C GLY A 34 14.94 -4.79 11.84
N SER A 35 14.99 -5.33 10.62
CA SER A 35 15.96 -4.93 9.60
C SER A 35 15.45 -3.75 8.77
N GLY A 36 15.52 -2.55 9.34
CA GLY A 36 15.29 -1.29 8.64
C GLY A 36 13.83 -0.85 8.54
N ILE A 37 13.55 -0.03 7.52
CA ILE A 37 12.24 0.60 7.27
C ILE A 37 11.76 0.14 5.91
N PHE A 38 10.47 -0.19 5.81
CA PHE A 38 9.80 -0.46 4.54
C PHE A 38 8.58 0.44 4.36
N ILE A 39 8.09 0.52 3.13
CA ILE A 39 6.89 1.29 2.77
C ILE A 39 5.71 0.36 2.49
N GLY A 40 4.50 0.85 2.72
CA GLY A 40 3.27 0.15 2.37
C GLY A 40 2.10 1.14 2.18
N PRO A 41 1.02 0.73 1.49
CA PRO A 41 -0.17 1.56 1.33
C PRO A 41 -0.81 1.90 2.68
N SER A 42 -1.18 3.16 2.87
CA SER A 42 -1.78 3.65 4.12
C SER A 42 -3.10 2.95 4.47
N VAL A 43 -3.88 2.55 3.45
CA VAL A 43 -5.15 1.82 3.61
C VAL A 43 -5.01 0.50 4.38
N ILE A 44 -3.85 -0.16 4.33
CA ILE A 44 -3.59 -1.43 5.05
C ILE A 44 -2.64 -1.25 6.24
N ALA A 45 -2.37 -0.01 6.66
CA ALA A 45 -1.38 0.26 7.71
C ALA A 45 -1.68 -0.48 9.01
N ASP A 46 -2.94 -0.49 9.47
CA ASP A 46 -3.32 -1.15 10.72
C ASP A 46 -3.18 -2.68 10.64
N GLU A 47 -3.52 -3.28 9.50
CA GLU A 47 -3.30 -4.71 9.27
C GLU A 47 -1.80 -5.04 9.29
N VAL A 48 -0.99 -4.26 8.58
CA VAL A 48 0.47 -4.46 8.53
C VAL A 48 1.08 -4.35 9.92
N ARG A 49 0.66 -3.36 10.72
CA ARG A 49 1.14 -3.19 12.10
C ARG A 49 0.76 -4.38 12.97
N ARG A 50 -0.48 -4.86 12.86
CA ARG A 50 -0.98 -6.01 13.63
C ARG A 50 -0.27 -7.31 13.23
N GLN A 51 -0.13 -7.57 11.93
CA GLN A 51 0.41 -8.82 11.40
C GLN A 51 1.92 -8.93 11.60
N TYR A 52 2.65 -7.83 11.41
CA TYR A 52 4.11 -7.84 11.43
C TYR A 52 4.72 -7.23 12.70
N GLY A 53 3.90 -6.73 13.64
CA GLY A 53 4.37 -6.14 14.90
C GLY A 53 5.20 -4.87 14.70
N VAL A 54 4.97 -4.14 13.61
CA VAL A 54 5.74 -2.95 13.24
C VAL A 54 5.04 -1.67 13.67
N GLN A 55 5.79 -0.56 13.68
CA GLN A 55 5.26 0.76 14.00
C GLN A 55 5.25 1.67 12.77
N LEU A 56 4.17 2.43 12.61
CA LEU A 56 4.12 3.52 11.62
C LEU A 56 5.04 4.67 12.08
N ILE A 57 5.95 5.10 11.21
CA ILE A 57 6.87 6.21 11.47
C ILE A 57 6.52 7.48 10.69
N GLY A 58 5.66 7.38 9.67
CA GLY A 58 5.24 8.49 8.83
C GLY A 58 4.35 8.04 7.66
N GLN A 59 3.60 8.98 7.11
CA GLN A 59 2.73 8.77 5.94
C GLN A 59 2.72 10.01 5.05
N THR A 60 2.37 9.84 3.77
CA THR A 60 2.26 10.93 2.81
C THR A 60 1.22 10.61 1.74
N ASP A 61 0.49 11.62 1.29
CA ASP A 61 -0.44 11.52 0.16
C ASP A 61 0.21 11.94 -1.17
N ALA A 62 1.45 12.45 -1.12
CA ALA A 62 2.18 12.90 -2.31
C ALA A 62 2.58 11.76 -3.26
N VAL A 63 2.59 10.51 -2.75
CA VAL A 63 2.89 9.31 -3.52
C VAL A 63 1.70 8.37 -3.41
N SER A 64 0.89 8.33 -4.46
CA SER A 64 -0.27 7.44 -4.54
C SER A 64 -0.07 6.30 -5.53
N GLU A 65 -0.74 5.19 -5.25
CA GLU A 65 -0.87 4.04 -6.15
C GLU A 65 -2.34 3.80 -6.46
N SER A 66 -2.64 3.48 -7.72
CA SER A 66 -4.00 3.20 -8.16
C SER A 66 -4.19 1.70 -8.31
N PHE A 67 -5.22 1.17 -7.66
CA PHE A 67 -5.65 -0.22 -7.77
C PHE A 67 -6.87 -0.29 -8.68
N TYR A 68 -6.86 -1.25 -9.62
CA TYR A 68 -7.92 -1.41 -10.60
C TYR A 68 -8.52 -2.82 -10.50
N ALA A 69 -9.84 -2.91 -10.48
CA ALA A 69 -10.56 -4.16 -10.69
C ALA A 69 -10.86 -4.30 -12.19
N ILE A 70 -10.33 -5.35 -12.83
CA ILE A 70 -10.53 -5.61 -14.26
C ILE A 70 -11.52 -6.78 -14.41
N SER A 71 -12.56 -6.59 -15.23
CA SER A 71 -13.54 -7.62 -15.55
C SER A 71 -13.72 -7.78 -17.06
N VAL A 72 -14.13 -8.98 -17.49
CA VAL A 72 -14.20 -9.37 -18.92
C VAL A 72 -15.43 -8.84 -19.67
N GLU A 73 -16.45 -8.31 -18.98
CA GLU A 73 -17.68 -7.81 -19.61
C GLU A 73 -17.84 -6.29 -19.55
N ARG A 74 -18.34 -5.67 -20.64
CA ARG A 74 -18.63 -4.22 -20.71
C ARG A 74 -19.72 -3.73 -19.73
N LYS A 75 -20.47 -4.64 -19.10
CA LYS A 75 -21.47 -4.30 -18.09
C LYS A 75 -21.28 -5.23 -16.91
N VAL A 76 -20.93 -4.68 -15.75
CA VAL A 76 -20.88 -5.39 -14.48
C VAL A 76 -22.30 -5.84 -14.12
N LYS A 77 -22.76 -6.97 -14.66
CA LYS A 77 -24.11 -7.50 -14.39
C LYS A 77 -24.11 -8.60 -13.35
N HIS A 78 -22.99 -9.31 -13.20
CA HIS A 78 -22.95 -10.41 -12.25
C HIS A 78 -22.97 -9.88 -10.81
N PRO A 79 -23.96 -10.26 -9.99
CA PRO A 79 -24.10 -9.77 -8.62
C PRO A 79 -22.83 -9.95 -7.78
N GLY A 80 -22.07 -11.02 -8.02
CA GLY A 80 -20.79 -11.26 -7.33
C GLY A 80 -19.70 -10.22 -7.67
N ILE A 81 -19.60 -9.76 -8.92
CA ILE A 81 -18.60 -8.74 -9.30
C ILE A 81 -19.00 -7.39 -8.69
N VAL A 82 -20.29 -7.06 -8.72
CA VAL A 82 -20.82 -5.86 -8.04
C VAL A 82 -20.52 -5.91 -6.55
N ALA A 83 -20.79 -7.04 -5.88
CA ALA A 83 -20.56 -7.20 -4.45
C ALA A 83 -19.08 -7.04 -4.07
N ILE A 84 -18.15 -7.64 -4.84
CA ILE A 84 -16.70 -7.49 -4.59
C ILE A 84 -16.27 -6.03 -4.81
N THR A 85 -16.72 -5.40 -5.90
CA THR A 85 -16.31 -4.02 -6.22
C THR A 85 -16.85 -3.01 -5.20
N GLU A 86 -18.12 -3.15 -4.81
CA GLU A 86 -18.75 -2.30 -3.80
C GLU A 86 -18.19 -2.55 -2.39
N GLY A 87 -17.91 -3.81 -2.03
CA GLY A 87 -17.25 -4.16 -0.77
C GLY A 87 -15.86 -3.52 -0.67
N ALA A 88 -15.03 -3.69 -1.70
CA ALA A 88 -13.72 -3.06 -1.76
C ALA A 88 -13.80 -1.54 -1.66
N ARG A 89 -14.77 -0.90 -2.33
CA ARG A 89 -14.99 0.55 -2.23
C ARG A 89 -15.27 1.00 -0.81
N ARG A 90 -16.12 0.27 -0.07
CA ARG A 90 -16.52 0.61 1.30
C ARG A 90 -15.43 0.32 2.32
N GLU A 91 -14.74 -0.79 2.19
CA GLU A 91 -13.78 -1.24 3.20
C GLU A 91 -12.41 -0.60 3.03
N LEU A 92 -11.97 -0.37 1.78
CA LEU A 92 -10.63 0.12 1.48
C LEU A 92 -10.57 1.64 1.23
N PHE A 93 -11.65 2.27 0.74
CA PHE A 93 -11.58 3.66 0.25
C PHE A 93 -12.45 4.67 1.01
N THR A 94 -13.13 4.28 2.10
CA THR A 94 -14.04 5.17 2.86
C THR A 94 -13.32 6.09 3.86
N ALA A 95 -12.01 5.91 4.10
CA ALA A 95 -11.23 6.83 4.94
C ALA A 95 -10.78 8.13 4.23
N MET A 96 -11.16 8.34 2.96
CA MET A 96 -10.84 9.57 2.21
C MET A 96 -11.97 10.62 2.23
N GLY A 97 -12.74 10.69 3.31
CA GLY A 97 -13.88 11.62 3.41
C GLY A 97 -14.32 11.93 4.83
N ALA A 98 -13.45 12.54 5.63
CA ALA A 98 -13.81 13.33 6.81
C ALA A 98 -12.70 14.36 7.10
#